data_AF-A0A920E0K2-F1
#
_entry.id   AF-A0A920E0K2-F1
#
_cell.length_a   1.000
_cell.length_b   1.000
_cell.length_c   1.000
_cell.angle_alpha   90.00
_cell.angle_beta   90.00
_cell.angle_gamma   90.00
#
_symmetry.space_group_name_H-M   'P 1'
#
loop_
_entity.id
_entity.type
_entity.pdbx_description
1 polymer ?
#
loop_
_entity_poly.entity_id
_entity_poly.type
_entity_poly.pdbx_seq_one_letter_code
_entity_poly.pdbx_strand_id
1 'polypeptide(L)'
;MDKKINRFVKLPLIIICVVICISGLRWLISQEPWILDQVANEERLAMTFNELFSIEGNNTLAAYLKQIYRFLGLYVFGTGFVFLMFSKIDLFNQRSFRNRYFIALGTLLFSNILLAYYWIPSSHFIYIMWGAILLFLVSLYNHTKLEN
;
A
#
# COMPACT_ATOMS: atom_id res chain seq x y z
N MET A 1 -18.73 24.09 -0.96
CA MET A 1 -18.71 22.62 -1.07
C MET A 1 -17.27 22.11 -1.27
N ASP A 2 -16.54 22.65 -2.25
CA ASP A 2 -15.19 22.21 -2.64
C ASP A 2 -14.14 22.30 -1.53
N LYS A 3 -14.17 23.35 -0.69
CA LYS A 3 -13.27 23.46 0.48
C LYS A 3 -13.45 22.29 1.47
N LYS A 4 -14.69 21.84 1.69
CA LYS A 4 -15.02 20.73 2.59
C LYS A 4 -14.59 19.39 1.99
N ILE A 5 -14.88 19.17 0.70
CA ILE A 5 -14.41 17.99 -0.06
C ILE A 5 -12.88 17.92 -0.07
N ASN A 6 -12.20 19.02 -0.40
CA ASN A 6 -10.74 19.07 -0.47
C ASN A 6 -10.09 18.73 0.88
N ARG A 7 -10.59 19.30 1.98
CA ARG A 7 -9.94 19.16 3.29
C ARG A 7 -10.26 17.84 3.97
N PHE A 8 -11.52 17.40 3.95
CA PHE A 8 -11.99 16.31 4.80
C PHE A 8 -12.19 14.98 4.08
N VAL A 9 -12.31 15.01 2.75
CA VAL A 9 -12.45 13.79 1.93
C VAL A 9 -11.16 13.54 1.16
N LYS A 10 -10.70 14.51 0.39
CA LYS A 10 -9.60 14.33 -0.57
C LYS A 10 -8.23 14.24 0.09
N LEU A 11 -7.93 15.13 1.05
CA LEU A 11 -6.62 15.19 1.69
C LEU A 11 -6.22 13.87 2.38
N PRO A 12 -7.07 13.22 3.20
CA PRO A 12 -6.72 11.92 3.76
C PRO A 12 -6.42 10.86 2.68
N LEU A 13 -7.18 10.83 1.59
CA LEU A 13 -6.97 9.90 0.48
C LEU A 13 -5.65 10.18 -0.25
N ILE A 14 -5.32 11.45 -0.47
CA ILE A 14 -4.02 11.85 -1.05
C ILE A 14 -2.87 11.39 -0.16
N ILE A 15 -2.97 11.56 1.16
CA ILE A 15 -1.92 11.10 2.10
C ILE A 15 -1.72 9.59 1.95
N ILE A 16 -2.80 8.80 1.91
CA ILE A 16 -2.73 7.35 1.67
C ILE A 16 -1.99 7.06 0.35
N CYS A 17 -2.39 7.72 -0.74
CA CYS A 17 -1.79 7.49 -2.06
C CYS A 17 -0.29 7.83 -2.08
N VAL A 18 0.12 8.94 -1.46
CA VAL A 18 1.53 9.34 -1.35
C VAL A 18 2.33 8.31 -0.55
N VAL A 19 1.79 7.80 0.57
CA VAL A 19 2.45 6.75 1.35
C VAL A 19 2.61 5.45 0.55
N ILE A 20 1.59 5.07 -0.23
CA ILE A 20 1.67 3.91 -1.14
C ILE A 20 2.77 4.13 -2.20
N CYS A 21 2.81 5.32 -2.83
CA CYS A 21 3.87 5.66 -3.79
C CYS A 21 5.27 5.54 -3.17
N ILE A 22 5.47 6.13 -1.98
CA ILE A 22 6.77 6.06 -1.28
C ILE A 22 7.13 4.61 -0.97
N SER A 23 6.17 3.79 -0.53
CA SER A 23 6.40 2.37 -0.24
C SER A 23 6.83 1.60 -1.49
N GLY A 24 6.14 1.79 -2.61
CA GLY A 24 6.52 1.20 -3.90
C GLY A 24 7.92 1.62 -4.37
N LEU A 25 8.25 2.91 -4.25
CA LEU A 25 9.58 3.43 -4.58
C LEU A 25 10.69 2.80 -3.72
N ARG A 26 10.44 2.55 -2.43
CA ARG A 26 11.43 1.91 -1.55
C ARG A 26 11.83 0.52 -2.05
N TRP A 27 10.89 -0.30 -2.49
CA TRP A 27 11.20 -1.61 -3.10
C TRP A 27 11.95 -1.48 -4.44
N LEU A 28 11.68 -0.42 -5.21
CA LEU A 28 12.35 -0.19 -6.49
C LEU A 28 13.85 0.17 -6.32
N ILE A 29 14.15 1.03 -5.35
CA ILE A 29 15.50 1.62 -5.20
C ILE A 29 16.39 0.90 -4.20
N SER A 30 15.82 0.09 -3.30
CA SER A 30 16.61 -0.64 -2.29
C SER A 30 17.59 -1.62 -2.95
N GLN A 31 18.79 -1.72 -2.36
CA GLN A 31 19.79 -2.70 -2.78
C GLN A 31 19.41 -4.12 -2.40
N GLU A 32 18.66 -4.32 -1.32
CA GLU A 32 18.18 -5.62 -0.86
C GLU A 32 16.70 -5.47 -0.48
N PRO A 33 15.81 -5.38 -1.48
CA PRO A 33 14.42 -4.99 -1.22
C PRO A 33 13.64 -6.02 -0.40
N TRP A 34 14.09 -7.28 -0.33
CA TRP A 34 13.50 -8.34 0.51
C TRP A 34 13.68 -8.09 2.01
N ILE A 35 14.69 -7.29 2.40
CA ILE A 35 14.94 -6.94 3.81
C ILE A 35 13.88 -5.98 4.36
N LEU A 36 13.13 -5.29 3.50
CA LEU A 36 12.03 -4.43 3.93
C LEU A 36 10.91 -5.18 4.67
N ASP A 37 10.83 -6.50 4.49
CA ASP A 37 9.92 -7.41 5.20
C ASP A 37 10.69 -8.54 5.90
N GLN A 38 11.93 -8.27 6.34
CA GLN A 38 12.85 -9.32 6.79
C GLN A 38 12.24 -10.24 7.85
N VAL A 39 11.76 -9.66 8.95
CA VAL A 39 11.26 -10.41 10.10
C VAL A 39 10.15 -11.38 9.68
N ALA A 40 9.16 -10.90 8.93
CA ALA A 40 8.02 -11.72 8.51
C ALA A 40 8.40 -12.79 7.48
N ASN A 41 9.33 -12.46 6.58
CA ASN A 41 9.80 -13.42 5.58
C ASN A 41 10.64 -14.53 6.21
N GLU A 42 11.59 -14.18 7.09
CA GLU A 42 12.45 -15.16 7.76
C GLU A 42 11.65 -16.06 8.71
N GLU A 43 10.66 -15.51 9.42
CA GLU A 43 9.71 -16.30 10.20
C GLU A 43 8.97 -17.33 9.32
N ARG A 44 8.49 -16.90 8.15
CA ARG A 44 7.78 -17.78 7.22
C ARG A 44 8.68 -18.81 6.55
N LEU A 45 9.95 -18.48 6.32
CA LEU A 45 10.97 -19.38 5.78
C LEU A 45 11.50 -20.36 6.84
N ALA A 46 11.29 -20.07 8.12
CA ALA A 46 11.90 -20.76 9.26
C ALA A 46 13.45 -20.80 9.18
N MET A 47 14.06 -19.79 8.55
CA MET A 47 15.51 -19.57 8.46
C MET A 47 15.80 -18.12 8.06
N THR A 48 17.03 -17.68 8.33
CA THR A 48 17.50 -16.35 7.94
C THR A 48 17.79 -16.27 6.44
N PHE A 49 17.78 -15.06 5.86
CA PHE A 49 18.22 -14.87 4.48
C PHE A 49 19.69 -15.26 4.28
N ASN A 50 20.54 -15.05 5.28
CA ASN A 50 21.95 -15.44 5.22
C ASN A 50 22.11 -16.97 5.09
N GLU A 51 21.36 -17.73 5.90
CA GLU A 51 21.32 -19.20 5.78
C GLU A 51 20.77 -19.60 4.43
N LEU A 52 19.64 -19.03 4.01
CA LEU A 52 19.00 -19.33 2.72
C LEU A 52 19.95 -19.13 1.53
N PHE A 53 20.70 -18.02 1.50
CA PHE A 53 21.64 -17.73 0.40
C PHE A 53 22.93 -18.53 0.48
N SER A 54 23.26 -19.11 1.64
CA SER A 54 24.44 -19.97 1.80
C SER A 54 24.23 -21.41 1.31
N ILE A 55 22.97 -21.82 1.06
CA ILE A 55 22.63 -23.17 0.58
C ILE A 55 23.17 -23.37 -0.85
N GLU A 56 23.87 -24.48 -1.08
CA GLU A 56 24.36 -24.86 -2.39
C GLU A 56 23.20 -24.91 -3.42
N GLY A 57 23.36 -24.20 -4.54
CA GLY A 57 22.33 -24.04 -5.56
C GLY A 57 21.57 -22.71 -5.51
N ASN A 58 21.62 -21.96 -4.39
CA ASN A 58 20.91 -20.67 -4.24
C ASN A 58 21.72 -19.44 -4.69
N ASN A 59 22.81 -19.63 -5.44
CA ASN A 59 23.73 -18.56 -5.86
C ASN A 59 23.05 -17.39 -6.62
N THR A 60 21.91 -17.63 -7.28
CA THR A 60 21.16 -16.62 -8.04
C THR A 60 19.91 -16.11 -7.31
N LEU A 61 19.58 -16.67 -6.14
CA LEU A 61 18.32 -16.43 -5.45
C LEU A 61 18.18 -14.97 -4.99
N ALA A 62 19.25 -14.36 -4.47
CA ALA A 62 19.22 -12.95 -4.07
C ALA A 62 18.93 -12.02 -5.25
N ALA A 63 19.51 -12.30 -6.43
CA ALA A 63 19.24 -11.54 -7.65
C ALA A 63 17.78 -11.73 -8.12
N TYR A 64 17.26 -12.95 -8.03
CA TYR A 64 15.85 -13.25 -8.32
C TYR A 64 14.89 -12.52 -7.37
N LEU A 65 15.16 -12.54 -6.06
CA LEU A 65 14.36 -11.79 -5.08
C LEU A 65 14.41 -10.29 -5.38
N LYS A 66 15.59 -9.72 -5.69
CA LYS A 66 15.70 -8.32 -6.13
C LYS A 66 14.74 -8.02 -7.27
N GLN A 67 14.72 -8.87 -8.29
CA GLN A 67 13.87 -8.70 -9.47
C GLN A 67 12.40 -8.72 -9.08
N ILE A 68 11.93 -9.72 -8.34
CA ILE A 68 10.51 -9.85 -7.98
C ILE A 68 10.05 -8.70 -7.09
N TYR A 69 10.83 -8.34 -6.07
CA TYR A 69 10.47 -7.23 -5.21
C TYR A 69 10.44 -5.89 -5.95
N ARG A 70 11.27 -5.69 -6.98
CA ARG A 70 11.18 -4.52 -7.86
C ARG A 70 9.89 -4.52 -8.69
N PHE A 71 9.47 -5.65 -9.22
CA PHE A 71 8.17 -5.75 -9.88
C PHE A 71 7.03 -5.45 -8.91
N LEU A 72 7.06 -6.01 -7.70
CA LEU A 72 6.10 -5.67 -6.63
C LEU A 72 6.10 -4.16 -6.35
N GLY A 73 7.28 -3.57 -6.17
CA GLY A 73 7.46 -2.13 -5.94
C GLY A 73 6.86 -1.28 -7.06
N LEU A 74 7.03 -1.69 -8.32
CA LEU A 74 6.41 -1.02 -9.47
C LEU A 74 4.88 -1.06 -9.40
N TYR A 75 4.29 -2.22 -9.09
CA TYR A 75 2.83 -2.36 -8.98
C TYR A 75 2.27 -1.57 -7.80
N VAL A 76 2.95 -1.57 -6.65
CA VAL A 76 2.55 -0.76 -5.49
C VAL A 76 2.64 0.73 -5.83
N PHE A 77 3.76 1.18 -6.41
CA PHE A 77 3.94 2.56 -6.83
C PHE A 77 2.88 2.98 -7.84
N GLY A 78 2.67 2.17 -8.89
CA GLY A 78 1.68 2.42 -9.93
C GLY A 78 0.27 2.53 -9.37
N THR A 79 -0.08 1.68 -8.40
CA THR A 79 -1.39 1.74 -7.73
C THR A 79 -1.58 3.06 -6.98
N GLY A 80 -0.61 3.45 -6.15
CA GLY A 80 -0.66 4.74 -5.43
C GLY A 80 -0.73 5.93 -6.39
N PHE A 81 0.05 5.86 -7.47
CA PHE A 81 0.12 6.92 -8.47
C PHE A 81 -1.20 7.07 -9.24
N VAL A 82 -1.84 5.97 -9.64
CA VAL A 82 -3.15 5.97 -10.29
C VAL A 82 -4.20 6.62 -9.41
N PHE A 83 -4.33 6.19 -8.14
CA PHE A 83 -5.29 6.79 -7.21
C PHE A 83 -4.99 8.27 -6.92
N LEU A 84 -3.72 8.67 -6.89
CA LEU A 84 -3.32 10.07 -6.74
C LEU A 84 -3.76 10.92 -7.95
N MET A 85 -3.51 10.43 -9.17
CA MET A 85 -3.89 11.13 -10.41
C MET A 85 -5.40 11.30 -10.54
N PHE A 86 -6.17 10.34 -10.02
CA PHE A 86 -7.63 10.38 -9.97
C PHE A 86 -8.20 11.19 -8.79
N SER A 87 -7.35 11.73 -7.91
CA SER A 87 -7.74 12.60 -6.79
C SER A 87 -7.90 14.08 -7.19
N LYS A 88 -8.33 14.36 -8.43
CA LYS A 88 -8.62 15.72 -8.90
C LYS A 88 -9.98 16.20 -8.40
N ILE A 89 -10.09 17.49 -8.07
CA ILE A 89 -11.32 18.06 -7.51
C ILE A 89 -12.51 17.95 -8.47
N ASP A 90 -12.28 18.14 -9.78
CA ASP A 90 -13.33 18.06 -10.80
C ASP A 90 -13.97 16.67 -10.85
N LEU A 91 -13.15 15.62 -10.70
CA LEU A 91 -13.64 14.24 -10.62
C LEU A 91 -14.35 13.99 -9.28
N PHE A 92 -13.76 14.47 -8.19
CA PHE A 92 -14.33 14.33 -6.85
C PHE A 92 -15.60 15.15 -6.64
N ASN A 93 -15.94 16.11 -7.50
CA ASN A 93 -17.25 16.77 -7.47
C ASN A 93 -18.38 15.81 -7.93
N GLN A 94 -18.06 14.82 -8.76
CA GLN A 94 -19.02 13.80 -9.20
C GLN A 94 -19.20 12.71 -8.14
N ARG A 95 -20.42 12.57 -7.61
CA ARG A 95 -20.72 11.59 -6.55
C ARG A 95 -20.48 10.15 -6.99
N SER A 96 -20.91 9.79 -8.20
CA SER A 96 -20.72 8.44 -8.75
C SER A 96 -19.23 8.07 -8.83
N PHE A 97 -18.37 9.02 -9.19
CA PHE A 97 -16.93 8.84 -9.21
C PHE A 97 -16.36 8.63 -7.81
N ARG A 98 -16.71 9.50 -6.85
CA ARG A 98 -16.28 9.33 -5.44
C ARG A 98 -16.63 7.95 -4.90
N ASN A 99 -17.87 7.50 -5.13
CA ASN A 99 -18.32 6.18 -4.66
C ASN A 99 -17.48 5.04 -5.25
N ARG A 100 -17.20 5.06 -6.56
CA ARG A 100 -16.34 4.06 -7.21
C ARG A 100 -14.90 4.12 -6.68
N TYR A 101 -14.38 5.32 -6.46
CA TYR A 101 -13.05 5.52 -5.87
C TYR A 101 -12.97 4.90 -4.47
N PHE A 102 -13.94 5.17 -3.60
CA PHE A 102 -14.01 4.59 -2.26
C PHE A 102 -14.16 3.07 -2.28
N ILE A 103 -14.98 2.52 -3.17
CA ILE A 103 -15.13 1.06 -3.32
C ILE A 103 -13.81 0.43 -3.74
N ALA A 104 -13.13 0.98 -4.76
CA ALA A 104 -11.88 0.44 -5.26
C ALA A 104 -10.76 0.53 -4.21
N LEU A 105 -10.54 1.71 -3.61
CA LEU A 105 -9.50 1.90 -2.61
C LEU A 105 -9.81 1.11 -1.33
N GLY A 106 -11.06 1.12 -0.88
CA GLY A 106 -11.50 0.37 0.30
C GLY A 106 -11.27 -1.13 0.12
N THR A 107 -11.67 -1.70 -1.03
CA THR A 107 -11.44 -3.11 -1.35
C THR A 107 -9.95 -3.45 -1.23
N LEU A 108 -9.08 -2.63 -1.83
CA LEU A 108 -7.64 -2.81 -1.76
C LEU A 108 -7.08 -2.75 -0.33
N LEU A 109 -7.48 -1.74 0.47
CA LEU A 109 -6.97 -1.57 1.83
C LEU A 109 -7.40 -2.72 2.75
N PHE A 110 -8.67 -3.11 2.70
CA PHE A 110 -9.20 -4.18 3.53
C PHE A 110 -8.72 -5.57 3.07
N SER A 111 -8.57 -5.82 1.76
CA SER A 111 -7.96 -7.07 1.30
C SER A 111 -6.49 -7.16 1.72
N ASN A 112 -5.74 -6.07 1.64
CA ASN A 112 -4.31 -6.06 2.01
C ASN A 112 -4.10 -6.35 3.49
N ILE A 113 -4.89 -5.75 4.40
CA ILE A 113 -4.72 -6.02 5.84
C ILE A 113 -5.10 -7.47 6.19
N LEU A 114 -6.13 -8.03 5.55
CA LEU A 114 -6.53 -9.43 5.75
C LEU A 114 -5.42 -10.38 5.30
N LEU A 115 -4.86 -10.16 4.11
CA LEU A 115 -3.74 -10.95 3.60
C LEU A 115 -2.48 -10.78 4.45
N ALA A 116 -2.22 -9.57 4.97
CA ALA A 116 -1.07 -9.31 5.83
C ALA A 116 -1.13 -10.14 7.12
N TYR A 117 -2.29 -10.17 7.81
CA TYR A 117 -2.46 -11.01 8.99
C TYR A 117 -2.37 -12.51 8.69
N TYR A 118 -2.72 -12.94 7.49
CA TYR A 118 -2.66 -14.34 7.10
C TYR A 118 -1.26 -14.79 6.66
N TRP A 119 -0.49 -13.95 5.95
CA TRP A 119 0.80 -14.33 5.37
C TRP A 119 2.02 -13.76 6.08
N ILE A 120 1.92 -12.55 6.63
CA ILE A 120 3.05 -11.79 7.21
C ILE A 120 2.64 -11.06 8.52
N PRO A 121 2.07 -11.76 9.52
CA PRO A 121 1.50 -11.14 10.72
C PRO A 121 2.50 -10.37 11.59
N SER A 122 3.80 -10.64 11.46
CA SER A 122 4.89 -9.95 12.16
C SER A 122 5.45 -8.75 11.38
N SER A 123 4.96 -8.47 10.17
CA SER A 123 5.46 -7.35 9.36
C SER A 123 5.07 -6.00 9.96
N HIS A 124 6.02 -5.08 10.02
CA HIS A 124 5.77 -3.71 10.46
C HIS A 124 4.83 -2.94 9.51
N PHE A 125 4.61 -3.41 8.28
CA PHE A 125 3.70 -2.75 7.34
C PHE A 125 2.24 -2.81 7.81
N ILE A 126 1.89 -3.74 8.71
CA ILE A 126 0.55 -3.81 9.32
C ILE A 126 0.18 -2.49 9.99
N TYR A 127 1.12 -1.82 10.67
CA TYR A 127 0.86 -0.51 11.28
C TYR A 127 0.56 0.58 10.24
N ILE A 128 1.29 0.57 9.12
CA ILE A 128 1.06 1.49 8.00
C ILE A 128 -0.31 1.24 7.36
N MET A 129 -0.69 -0.03 7.18
CA MET A 129 -1.99 -0.43 6.65
C MET A 129 -3.14 0.04 7.57
N TRP A 130 -3.01 -0.12 8.88
CA TRP A 130 -4.00 0.40 9.84
C TRP A 130 -4.09 1.93 9.82
N GLY A 131 -2.96 2.63 9.71
CA GLY A 131 -2.94 4.09 9.53
C GLY A 131 -3.69 4.51 8.26
N ALA A 132 -3.51 3.79 7.15
CA ALA A 132 -4.24 4.03 5.92
C ALA A 132 -5.74 3.76 6.05
N ILE A 133 -6.14 2.68 6.73
CA ILE A 133 -7.54 2.35 7.01
C ILE A 133 -8.18 3.44 7.87
N LEU A 134 -7.50 3.95 8.91
CA LEU A 134 -8.02 5.02 9.75
C LEU A 134 -8.27 6.30 8.93
N LEU A 135 -7.31 6.72 8.11
CA LEU A 135 -7.46 7.87 7.21
C LEU A 135 -8.60 7.66 6.20
N PHE A 136 -8.74 6.44 5.69
CA PHE A 136 -9.82 6.06 4.78
C PHE A 136 -11.18 6.18 5.47
N LEU A 137 -11.34 5.66 6.69
CA LEU A 137 -12.58 5.74 7.46
C LEU A 137 -12.95 7.19 7.82
N VAL A 138 -11.97 8.03 8.18
CA VAL A 138 -12.19 9.47 8.39
C VAL A 138 -12.69 10.13 7.11
N SER A 139 -12.09 9.82 5.96
CA SER A 139 -12.53 10.34 4.66
C SER A 139 -13.94 9.86 4.30
N LEU A 140 -14.22 8.58 4.48
CA LEU A 140 -15.51 7.96 4.17
C LEU A 140 -16.62 8.54 5.04
N TYR A 141 -16.38 8.73 6.33
CA TYR A 141 -17.32 9.39 7.24
C TYR A 141 -17.68 10.79 6.75
N ASN A 142 -16.68 11.59 6.38
CA ASN A 142 -16.92 12.93 5.87
C ASN A 142 -17.63 12.92 4.51
N HIS A 143 -17.38 11.92 3.66
CA HIS A 143 -18.11 11.72 2.40
C HIS A 143 -19.59 11.45 2.66
N THR A 144 -19.94 10.54 3.58
CA THR A 144 -21.36 10.28 3.93
C THR A 144 -22.06 11.50 4.52
N LYS A 145 -21.34 12.35 5.29
CA LYS A 145 -21.84 13.63 5.83
C LYS A 145 -21.93 14.78 4.82
N LEU A 146 -21.48 14.59 3.59
CA LEU A 146 -21.81 15.51 2.49
C LEU A 146 -23.15 15.17 1.86
N GLU A 147 -23.68 13.97 2.15
CA GLU A 147 -24.88 13.41 1.55
C GLU A 147 -26.13 13.59 2.43
N ASN A 148 -25.92 13.91 3.71
CA ASN A 148 -26.94 14.39 4.66
C ASN A 148 -26.89 15.92 4.76
#